data_AF-A0A497JU91-F1
#
_entry.id   AF-A0A497JU91-F1
#
_cell.length_a   1.000
_cell.length_b   1.000
_cell.length_c   1.000
_cell.angle_alpha   90.00
_cell.angle_beta   90.00
_cell.angle_gamma   90.00
#
_symmetry.space_group_name_H-M   'P 1'
#
loop_
_entity.id
_entity.type
_entity.pdbx_description
1 polymer ?
#
loop_
_entity_poly.entity_id
_entity_poly.type
_entity_poly.pdbx_seq_one_letter_code
_entity_poly.pdbx_strand_id
1 'polypeptide(L)' 'MLKFLLSILGVYRLYEKWLWYQVKDRPKPAHIGIILDGNRRWARSRSLDPSMGHYYGADKTEEVLRWCLDL' A
#
# COMPACT_ATOMS: atom_id res chain seq x y z
N MET A 1 -4.46 15.77 -9.63
CA MET A 1 -4.88 17.03 -8.98
C MET A 1 -5.71 16.81 -7.73
N LEU A 2 -6.88 16.18 -7.79
CA LEU A 2 -7.77 16.04 -6.62
C LEU A 2 -7.15 15.27 -5.44
N LYS A 3 -6.53 14.11 -5.68
CA LYS A 3 -5.86 13.33 -4.62
C LYS A 3 -4.78 14.13 -3.89
N PHE A 4 -3.99 14.89 -4.64
CA PHE A 4 -2.94 15.74 -4.11
C PHE A 4 -3.51 16.86 -3.22
N LEU A 5 -4.59 17.53 -3.68
CA LEU A 5 -5.30 18.54 -2.89
C LEU A 5 -5.88 17.96 -1.60
N LEU A 6 -6.54 16.79 -1.68
CA LEU A 6 -7.11 16.11 -0.52
C LEU A 6 -6.02 15.67 0.49
N SER A 7 -4.83 15.30 0.02
CA SER A 7 -3.68 15.06 0.90
C SER A 7 -3.21 16.32 1.61
N ILE A 8 -3.05 17.44 0.88
CA ILE A 8 -2.63 18.72 1.48
C ILE A 8 -3.63 19.21 2.52
N LEU A 9 -4.92 19.11 2.22
CA LEU A 9 -6.00 19.50 3.13
C LEU A 9 -6.15 18.55 4.34
N GLY A 10 -5.32 17.50 4.43
CA GLY A 10 -5.31 16.56 5.57
C GLY A 10 -6.50 15.60 5.61
N VAL A 11 -7.31 15.55 4.55
CA VAL A 11 -8.50 14.69 4.48
C VAL A 11 -8.09 13.22 4.56
N TYR A 12 -7.04 12.82 3.83
CA TYR A 12 -6.51 11.45 3.92
C TYR A 12 -5.99 11.11 5.31
N ARG A 13 -5.33 12.07 5.99
CA ARG A 13 -4.84 11.85 7.36
C ARG A 13 -5.98 11.66 8.36
N LEU A 14 -7.08 12.42 8.22
CA LEU A 14 -8.27 12.24 9.04
C LEU A 14 -8.95 10.89 8.75
N TYR A 15 -9.06 10.53 7.47
CA TYR A 15 -9.62 9.26 7.03
C TYR A 15 -8.83 8.06 7.55
N GLU A 16 -7.49 8.09 7.45
CA GLU A 16 -6.60 7.06 8.02
C GLU A 16 -6.77 6.93 9.54
N LYS A 17 -6.82 8.07 10.26
CA LYS A 17 -7.06 8.06 11.71
C LYS A 17 -8.43 7.45 12.05
N TRP A 18 -9.46 7.74 11.25
CA TRP A 18 -10.79 7.16 11.43
C TRP A 18 -10.82 5.65 11.13
N LEU A 19 -10.15 5.18 10.08
CA LEU A 19 -9.98 3.75 9.80
C LEU A 19 -9.23 3.04 10.93
N TRP A 20 -8.16 3.65 11.45
CA TRP A 20 -7.39 3.09 12.56
C TRP A 20 -8.26 2.83 13.79
N TYR A 21 -9.08 3.80 14.20
CA TYR A 21 -9.99 3.60 15.35
C TYR A 21 -11.03 2.49 15.15
N GLN A 22 -11.37 2.13 13.91
CA GLN A 22 -12.31 1.03 13.65
C GLN A 22 -11.68 -0.34 13.83
N VAL A 23 -10.38 -0.46 13.57
CA VAL A 23 -9.68 -1.76 13.50
C VAL A 23 -8.73 -2.04 14.66
N LYS A 24 -8.19 -1.01 15.32
CA LYS A 24 -7.09 -1.14 16.29
C LYS A 24 -7.39 -2.08 17.49
N ASP A 25 -8.64 -2.13 17.94
CA ASP A 25 -9.07 -2.91 19.11
C ASP A 25 -9.79 -4.21 18.69
N ARG A 26 -9.70 -4.59 17.41
CA ARG A 26 -10.31 -5.81 16.86
C ARG A 26 -9.27 -6.94 16.79
N PRO A 27 -9.70 -8.20 16.79
CA PRO A 27 -8.80 -9.32 16.55
C PRO A 27 -8.05 -9.16 15.21
N LYS A 28 -6.73 -9.35 15.25
CA LYS A 28 -5.88 -9.30 14.06
C LYS A 28 -5.92 -10.65 13.32
N PRO A 29 -5.81 -10.66 11.98
CA PRO A 29 -5.66 -11.92 11.23
C PRO A 29 -4.33 -12.59 11.59
N ALA A 30 -4.37 -13.92 11.79
CA ALA A 30 -3.17 -14.71 12.08
C ALA A 30 -2.39 -15.11 10.81
N HIS A 31 -3.03 -15.05 9.64
CA HIS A 31 -2.44 -15.43 8.36
C HIS A 31 -3.08 -14.63 7.22
N ILE A 32 -2.26 -14.09 6.31
CA ILE A 32 -2.68 -13.30 5.16
C ILE A 32 -2.02 -13.88 3.90
N GLY A 33 -2.83 -14.17 2.88
CA GLY A 33 -2.33 -14.49 1.54
C GLY A 33 -2.45 -13.29 0.61
N ILE A 34 -1.37 -12.94 -0.10
CA ILE A 34 -1.33 -11.79 -1.03
C ILE A 34 -0.91 -12.27 -2.42
N ILE A 35 -1.70 -11.94 -3.44
CA ILE A 35 -1.35 -12.16 -4.84
C ILE A 35 -0.67 -10.90 -5.39
N LEU A 36 0.63 -11.00 -5.66
CA LEU A 36 1.45 -9.90 -6.18
C LEU A 36 1.28 -9.76 -7.70
N ASP A 37 0.19 -9.13 -8.12
CA ASP A 37 -0.12 -8.88 -9.54
C ASP A 37 0.03 -7.38 -9.88
N GLY A 38 0.22 -7.10 -11.17
CA GLY A 38 0.18 -5.74 -11.71
C GLY A 38 1.55 -5.11 -11.95
N ASN A 39 2.64 -5.74 -11.54
CA ASN A 39 4.02 -5.22 -11.65
C ASN A 39 4.36 -4.70 -13.05
N ARG A 40 4.11 -5.49 -14.10
CA ARG A 40 4.35 -5.09 -15.50
C ARG A 40 3.45 -3.93 -15.94
N ARG A 41 2.18 -3.90 -15.50
CA ARG A 41 1.23 -2.81 -15.81
C ARG A 41 1.63 -1.51 -15.10
N TRP A 42 2.07 -1.61 -13.85
CA TRP A 42 2.56 -0.51 -13.03
C TRP A 42 3.84 0.12 -13.59
N ALA A 43 4.75 -0.70 -14.16
CA ALA A 43 5.95 -0.21 -14.81
C ALA A 43 5.61 0.55 -16.10
N ARG A 44 4.75 -0.05 -16.95
CA ARG A 44 4.28 0.59 -18.19
C ARG A 44 3.57 1.92 -17.95
N SER A 45 2.74 2.03 -16.91
CA SER A 45 2.06 3.29 -16.58
C SER A 45 3.02 4.41 -16.11
N ARG A 46 4.28 4.06 -15.83
CA ARG A 46 5.36 4.98 -15.49
C ARG A 46 6.41 5.12 -16.58
N SER A 47 6.14 4.57 -17.78
CA SER A 47 7.11 4.52 -18.89
C SER A 47 8.44 3.85 -18.50
N LEU A 48 8.38 2.87 -17.59
CA LEU A 48 9.51 2.05 -17.17
C LEU A 48 9.51 0.70 -17.89
N ASP A 49 10.69 0.09 -17.97
CA ASP A 49 10.83 -1.28 -18.47
C ASP A 49 10.03 -2.27 -17.58
N PRO A 50 9.33 -3.27 -18.15
CA PRO A 50 8.57 -4.24 -17.38
C PRO A 50 9.37 -4.99 -16.31
N SER A 51 10.67 -5.22 -16.51
CA SER A 51 11.55 -5.87 -15.52
C SER A 51 11.68 -5.05 -14.23
N MET A 52 11.74 -3.72 -14.33
CA MET A 52 11.76 -2.80 -13.18
C MET A 52 10.49 -2.96 -12.33
N GLY A 53 9.35 -3.28 -12.95
CA GLY A 53 8.12 -3.55 -12.23
C GLY A 53 8.25 -4.72 -11.25
N HIS A 54 9.04 -5.75 -11.58
CA HIS A 54 9.29 -6.87 -10.67
C HIS A 54 10.17 -6.45 -9.48
N TYR A 55 11.18 -5.61 -9.72
CA TYR A 55 12.03 -5.06 -8.67
C TYR A 55 11.22 -4.23 -7.67
N TYR A 56 10.48 -3.22 -8.14
CA TYR A 56 9.62 -2.41 -7.28
C TYR A 56 8.48 -3.22 -6.63
N GLY A 57 8.02 -4.28 -7.30
CA GLY A 57 7.06 -5.22 -6.73
C GLY A 57 7.64 -5.94 -5.51
N ALA A 58 8.88 -6.41 -5.59
CA ALA A 58 9.57 -7.07 -4.48
C ALA A 58 9.82 -6.10 -3.30
N ASP A 59 10.29 -4.89 -3.57
CA ASP A 59 10.47 -3.86 -2.53
C ASP A 59 9.15 -3.56 -1.80
N LYS A 60 8.04 -3.46 -2.56
CA LYS A 60 6.71 -3.25 -1.98
C LYS A 60 6.26 -4.45 -1.14
N THR A 61 6.59 -5.67 -1.56
CA THR A 61 6.31 -6.87 -0.75
C THR A 61 7.07 -6.83 0.57
N GLU A 62 8.35 -6.45 0.55
CA GLU A 62 9.14 -6.33 1.77
C GLU A 62 8.55 -5.29 2.73
N GLU A 63 8.13 -4.13 2.21
CA GLU A 63 7.46 -3.09 3.00
C GLU A 63 6.17 -3.61 3.66
N VAL A 64 5.33 -4.34 2.92
CA VAL A 64 4.10 -4.95 3.46
C VAL A 64 4.41 -5.99 4.53
N LEU A 65 5.44 -6.82 4.33
CA LEU A 65 5.86 -7.80 5.34
C LEU A 65 6.34 -7.12 6.62
N ARG A 66 7.09 -6.02 6.51
CA ARG A 66 7.51 -5.20 7.66
C ARG A 66 6.29 -4.63 8.41
N TRP A 67 5.29 -4.11 7.69
CA TRP A 67 4.04 -3.67 8.33
C TRP A 67 3.36 -4.79 9.11
N CYS A 68 3.30 -6.01 8.56
CA CYS A 68 2.73 -7.15 9.28
C CYS A 68 3.52 -7.52 10.55
N LEU A 69 4.83 -7.32 10.56
CA LEU A 69 5.68 -7.57 11.73
C LEU A 69 5.56 -6.48 12.81
N ASP A 70 5.37 -5.23 12.39
CA ASP A 70 5.24 -4.07 13.30
C ASP A 70 3.87 -3.99 13.98
N LEU A 71 2.88 -4.74 13.51
CA LEU A 71 1.48 -4.72 13.99
C LEU A 71 1.29 -5.43 15.33
#